data_AF-A0A7J3GWT8-F1
#
_entry.id   AF-A0A7J3GWT8-F1
#
_cell.length_a   1.000
_cell.length_b   1.000
_cell.length_c   1.000
_cell.angle_alpha   90.00
_cell.angle_beta   90.00
_cell.angle_gamma   90.00
#
_symmetry.space_group_name_H-M   'P 1'
#
loop_
_entity.id
_entity.type
_entity.pdbx_description
1 polymer ?
#
loop_
_entity_poly.entity_id
_entity_poly.type
_entity_poly.pdbx_seq_one_letter_code
_entity_poly.pdbx_strand_id
1 'polypeptide(L)'
;MDSKAEIAPLIPHSASIAGQVWLLLTDAELWTVAPGHAYGLIAITVVDLLAYTLFSPRFQLRRRLLALWALIKLALFLGDVLTAPEFGTTYLEFAAYLFSLPGYVVAVVAQPAVIATSLLVSRGRIKSASA
;
A
#
# COMPACT_ATOMS: atom_id res chain seq x y z
N MET A 1 20.59 6.59 16.92
CA MET A 1 19.30 6.00 16.49
C MET A 1 19.59 5.00 15.39
N ASP A 2 19.04 3.79 15.44
CA ASP A 2 19.30 2.76 14.42
C ASP A 2 18.67 3.15 13.07
N SER A 3 19.49 3.41 12.06
CA SER A 3 19.05 3.77 10.70
C SER A 3 18.27 2.64 10.04
N LYS A 4 18.54 1.37 10.40
CA LYS A 4 17.82 0.21 9.86
C LYS A 4 16.34 0.23 10.27
N ALA A 5 16.07 0.64 11.51
CA ALA A 5 14.71 0.80 12.02
C ALA A 5 13.94 1.93 11.34
N GLU A 6 14.64 2.95 10.80
CA GLU A 6 14.03 4.03 10.04
C GLU A 6 13.69 3.57 8.61
N ILE A 7 14.54 2.76 7.98
CA ILE A 7 14.39 2.38 6.58
C ILE A 7 13.47 1.16 6.39
N ALA A 8 13.39 0.27 7.37
CA ALA A 8 12.64 -0.99 7.26
C ALA A 8 11.20 -0.87 6.71
N PRO A 9 10.35 0.08 7.17
CA PRO A 9 9.00 0.23 6.60
C PRO A 9 8.95 0.96 5.25
N LEU A 10 10.01 1.69 4.90
CA LEU A 10 10.09 2.45 3.66
C LEU A 10 10.32 1.54 2.44
N ILE A 11 11.04 0.43 2.60
CA ILE A 11 11.29 -0.54 1.53
C ILE A 11 9.98 -1.11 0.96
N PRO A 12 9.11 -1.76 1.75
CA PRO A 12 7.85 -2.27 1.23
C PRO A 12 6.90 -1.13 0.80
N HIS A 13 6.97 0.05 1.43
CA HIS A 13 6.18 1.21 1.00
C HIS A 13 6.59 1.70 -0.40
N SER A 14 7.89 1.74 -0.71
CA SER A 14 8.38 1.99 -2.07
C SER A 14 7.93 0.94 -3.07
N ALA A 15 7.97 -0.34 -2.69
CA ALA A 15 7.49 -1.42 -3.56
C ALA A 15 5.99 -1.23 -3.87
N SER A 16 5.18 -0.86 -2.88
CA SER A 16 3.77 -0.48 -3.06
C SER A 16 3.61 0.63 -4.09
N ILE A 17 4.37 1.73 -3.97
CA ILE A 17 4.33 2.85 -4.94
C ILE A 17 4.71 2.37 -6.35
N ALA A 18 5.79 1.59 -6.46
CA ALA A 18 6.24 1.07 -7.74
C ALA A 18 5.18 0.18 -8.41
N GLY A 19 4.48 -0.65 -7.63
CA GLY A 19 3.36 -1.46 -8.12
C GLY A 19 2.18 -0.62 -8.61
N GLN A 20 1.83 0.45 -7.89
CA GLN A 20 0.77 1.37 -8.30
C GLN A 20 1.12 2.14 -9.57
N VAL A 21 2.35 2.66 -9.67
CA VAL A 21 2.85 3.33 -10.88
C VAL A 21 2.90 2.37 -12.06
N TRP A 22 3.34 1.13 -11.83
CA TRP A 22 3.33 0.10 -12.86
C TRP A 22 1.93 -0.13 -13.41
N LEU A 23 0.92 -0.31 -12.54
CA LEU A 23 -0.49 -0.44 -12.97
C LEU A 23 -0.94 0.74 -13.82
N LEU A 24 -0.69 1.97 -13.35
CA LEU A 24 -1.07 3.19 -14.09
C LEU A 24 -0.44 3.27 -15.49
N LEU A 25 0.72 2.63 -15.70
CA LEU A 25 1.44 2.67 -16.97
C LEU A 25 1.12 1.48 -17.89
N THR A 26 0.78 0.32 -17.32
CA THR A 26 0.69 -0.93 -18.10
C THR A 26 -0.73 -1.48 -18.25
N ASP A 27 -1.64 -1.13 -17.35
CA ASP A 27 -3.02 -1.61 -17.42
C ASP A 27 -3.86 -0.66 -18.30
N ALA A 28 -4.15 -1.10 -19.53
CA ALA A 28 -5.00 -0.34 -20.45
C ALA A 28 -6.47 -0.33 -20.01
N GLU A 29 -6.97 -1.43 -19.44
CA GLU A 29 -8.37 -1.58 -18.99
C GLU A 29 -8.68 -0.59 -17.86
N LEU A 30 -7.69 -0.31 -17.00
CA LEU A 30 -7.80 0.72 -15.97
C LEU A 30 -8.17 2.09 -16.55
N TRP A 31 -7.69 2.43 -17.75
CA TRP A 31 -7.97 3.71 -18.40
C TRP A 31 -9.21 3.68 -19.30
N THR A 32 -9.47 2.56 -19.96
CA THR A 32 -10.55 2.44 -20.96
C THR A 32 -11.88 2.02 -20.35
N VAL A 33 -11.85 1.21 -19.30
CA VAL A 33 -13.04 0.63 -18.66
C VAL A 33 -13.30 1.24 -17.28
N ALA A 34 -12.24 1.50 -16.50
CA ALA A 34 -12.36 1.96 -15.11
C ALA A 34 -11.64 3.29 -14.83
N PRO A 35 -11.86 4.38 -15.60
CA PRO A 35 -11.09 5.62 -15.42
C PRO A 35 -11.24 6.23 -14.02
N GLY A 36 -12.39 6.03 -13.35
CA GLY A 36 -12.57 6.42 -11.94
C GLY A 36 -11.56 5.76 -11.01
N HIS A 37 -11.29 4.46 -11.21
CA HIS A 37 -10.28 3.70 -10.46
C HIS A 37 -8.87 4.16 -10.78
N ALA A 38 -8.58 4.53 -12.03
CA ALA A 38 -7.29 5.14 -12.40
C ALA A 38 -7.02 6.40 -11.58
N TYR A 39 -8.01 7.32 -11.51
CA TYR A 39 -7.87 8.54 -10.70
C TYR A 39 -7.78 8.25 -9.20
N GLY A 40 -8.51 7.25 -8.70
CA GLY A 40 -8.39 6.77 -7.33
C GLY A 40 -6.98 6.27 -7.02
N LEU A 41 -6.40 5.46 -7.90
CA LEU A 41 -5.03 4.95 -7.78
C LEU A 41 -3.99 6.07 -7.84
N ILE A 42 -4.18 7.08 -8.69
CA ILE A 42 -3.34 8.29 -8.71
C ILE A 42 -3.39 9.00 -7.36
N ALA A 43 -4.60 9.22 -6.80
CA ALA A 43 -4.74 9.88 -5.51
C ALA A 43 -4.02 9.09 -4.39
N ILE A 44 -4.17 7.77 -4.35
CA ILE A 44 -3.45 6.90 -3.40
C ILE A 44 -1.93 7.02 -3.60
N THR A 45 -1.45 7.00 -4.85
CA THR A 45 -0.02 7.10 -5.18
C THR A 45 0.56 8.45 -4.72
N VAL A 46 -0.16 9.55 -4.95
CA VAL A 46 0.24 10.88 -4.51
C VAL A 46 0.30 10.94 -2.98
N VAL A 47 -0.70 10.39 -2.28
CA VAL A 47 -0.68 10.31 -0.81
C VAL A 47 0.50 9.47 -0.33
N ASP A 48 0.86 8.38 -1.02
CA ASP A 48 2.03 7.56 -0.68
C ASP A 48 3.38 8.30 -0.86
N LEU A 49 3.48 9.16 -1.87
CA LEU A 49 4.65 10.02 -2.08
C LEU A 49 4.72 11.11 -1.00
N LEU A 50 3.58 11.69 -0.62
CA LEU A 50 3.51 12.65 0.48
C LEU A 50 3.82 11.97 1.81
N ALA A 51 3.37 10.74 2.04
CA ALA A 51 3.66 9.92 3.20
C ALA A 51 5.17 9.76 3.45
N TYR A 52 5.98 9.71 2.40
CA TYR A 52 7.45 9.69 2.49
C TYR A 52 8.02 10.93 3.22
N THR A 53 7.46 12.10 2.93
CA THR A 53 7.88 13.37 3.54
C THR A 53 7.21 13.61 4.89
N LEU A 54 5.94 13.24 5.02
CA LEU A 54 5.11 13.53 6.20
C LEU A 54 5.31 12.51 7.32
N PHE A 55 5.53 11.23 7.01
CA PHE A 55 5.61 10.15 7.99
C PHE A 55 7.03 9.65 8.23
N SER A 56 8.01 10.55 8.29
CA SER A 56 9.37 10.20 8.72
C SER A 56 9.31 9.28 9.95
N PRO A 57 9.80 8.03 9.85
CA PRO A 57 9.57 7.01 10.87
C PRO A 57 10.41 7.24 12.13
N ARG A 58 11.07 8.41 12.24
CA ARG A 58 11.77 8.87 13.45
C ARG A 58 10.83 8.94 14.66
N PHE A 59 9.59 9.36 14.45
CA PHE A 59 8.60 9.55 15.52
C PHE A 59 7.63 8.36 15.64
N GLN A 60 7.32 7.94 16.87
CA GLN A 60 6.41 6.81 17.13
C GLN A 60 5.01 7.01 16.53
N LEU A 61 4.45 8.22 16.66
CA LEU A 61 3.13 8.56 16.12
C LEU A 61 3.10 8.38 14.59
N ARG A 62 4.14 8.87 13.89
CA ARG A 62 4.25 8.79 12.43
C ARG A 62 4.34 7.35 11.92
N ARG A 63 5.02 6.46 12.65
CA ARG A 63 5.02 5.02 12.32
C ARG A 63 3.65 4.37 12.47
N ARG A 64 2.89 4.75 13.49
CA ARG A 64 1.51 4.26 13.67
C ARG A 64 0.59 4.76 12.56
N LEU A 65 0.74 6.02 12.15
CA LEU A 65 0.01 6.58 11.01
C LEU A 65 0.35 5.87 9.71
N LEU A 66 1.63 5.54 9.47
CA LEU A 66 2.04 4.76 8.30
C LEU A 66 1.44 3.34 8.31
N ALA A 67 1.44 2.66 9.46
CA ALA A 67 0.79 1.35 9.60
C ALA A 67 -0.73 1.43 9.38
N LEU A 68 -1.38 2.46 9.91
CA LEU A 68 -2.81 2.69 9.71
C LEU A 68 -3.12 2.97 8.23
N TRP A 69 -2.31 3.78 7.57
CA TRP A 69 -2.46 4.05 6.14
C TRP A 69 -2.28 2.80 5.30
N ALA A 70 -1.30 1.96 5.60
CA ALA A 70 -1.12 0.66 4.94
C ALA A 70 -2.33 -0.27 5.14
N LEU A 71 -2.94 -0.26 6.33
CA LEU A 71 -4.17 -1.03 6.60
C LEU A 71 -5.35 -0.52 5.76
N ILE A 72 -5.52 0.79 5.65
CA ILE A 72 -6.54 1.41 4.79
C ILE A 72 -6.32 1.01 3.33
N LYS A 73 -5.09 1.12 2.82
CA LYS A 73 -4.76 0.69 1.45
C LYS A 73 -5.04 -0.79 1.21
N LEU A 74 -4.71 -1.65 2.16
CA LEU A 74 -5.00 -3.08 2.05
C LEU A 74 -6.51 -3.33 1.91
N ALA A 75 -7.32 -2.63 2.71
CA ALA A 75 -8.76 -2.70 2.62
C ALA A 75 -9.30 -2.13 1.29
N LEU A 76 -8.73 -1.03 0.79
CA LEU A 76 -9.11 -0.44 -0.50
C LEU A 76 -8.79 -1.39 -1.66
N PHE A 77 -7.57 -1.94 -1.72
CA PHE A 77 -7.21 -2.89 -2.78
C PHE A 77 -8.08 -4.14 -2.70
N LEU A 78 -8.19 -4.81 -1.53
CA LEU A 78 -9.06 -5.99 -1.43
C LEU A 78 -10.54 -5.68 -1.69
N GLY A 79 -10.99 -4.48 -1.31
CA GLY A 79 -12.33 -3.98 -1.57
C GLY A 79 -12.59 -3.67 -3.04
N ASP A 80 -11.54 -3.50 -3.85
CA ASP A 80 -11.67 -3.23 -5.28
C ASP A 80 -12.42 -4.35 -5.99
N VAL A 81 -12.23 -5.60 -5.55
CA VAL A 81 -12.98 -6.78 -6.01
C VAL A 81 -14.51 -6.57 -5.93
N LEU A 82 -14.99 -5.79 -4.95
CA LEU A 82 -16.42 -5.54 -4.77
C LEU A 82 -17.02 -4.63 -5.85
N THR A 83 -16.19 -3.97 -6.66
CA THR A 83 -16.63 -3.15 -7.80
C THR A 83 -16.90 -3.97 -9.06
N ALA A 84 -16.69 -5.30 -9.03
CA ALA A 84 -16.98 -6.21 -10.16
C ALA A 84 -18.34 -6.00 -10.86
N PRO A 85 -19.47 -5.74 -10.14
CA PRO A 85 -20.76 -5.49 -10.78
C PRO A 85 -20.78 -4.27 -11.70
N GLU A 86 -19.90 -3.28 -11.46
CA GLU A 86 -19.77 -2.08 -12.31
C GLU A 86 -19.24 -2.42 -13.71
N PHE A 87 -18.50 -3.52 -13.83
CA PHE A 87 -17.89 -4.00 -15.06
C PHE A 87 -18.67 -5.14 -15.72
N GLY A 88 -19.81 -5.54 -15.15
CA GLY A 88 -20.62 -6.66 -15.66
C GLY A 88 -19.96 -8.03 -15.52
N THR A 89 -18.97 -8.16 -14.63
CA THR A 89 -18.23 -9.42 -14.38
C THR A 89 -18.59 -10.02 -13.03
N THR A 90 -18.29 -11.31 -12.84
CA THR A 90 -18.40 -11.92 -11.50
C THR A 90 -17.26 -11.47 -10.58
N TYR A 91 -17.46 -11.55 -9.26
CA TYR A 91 -16.40 -11.25 -8.28
C TYR A 91 -15.16 -12.12 -8.48
N LEU A 92 -15.33 -13.40 -8.87
CA LEU A 92 -14.22 -14.31 -9.07
C LEU A 92 -13.42 -13.96 -10.33
N GLU A 93 -14.08 -13.63 -11.43
CA GLU A 93 -13.42 -13.20 -12.67
C GLU A 93 -12.66 -11.90 -12.45
N PHE A 94 -13.27 -10.93 -11.76
CA PHE A 94 -12.61 -9.66 -11.50
C PHE A 94 -11.44 -9.80 -10.52
N ALA A 95 -11.59 -10.63 -9.49
CA ALA A 95 -10.46 -10.98 -8.61
C ALA A 95 -9.34 -11.66 -9.41
N ALA A 96 -9.65 -12.64 -10.26
CA ALA A 96 -8.66 -13.31 -11.09
C ALA A 96 -7.92 -12.33 -12.01
N TYR A 97 -8.67 -11.38 -12.60
CA TYR A 97 -8.10 -10.28 -13.36
C TYR A 97 -7.12 -9.45 -12.52
N LEU A 98 -7.58 -8.88 -11.39
CA LEU A 98 -6.74 -8.02 -10.54
C LEU A 98 -5.49 -8.75 -10.04
N PHE A 99 -5.62 -9.99 -9.57
CA PHE A 99 -4.48 -10.78 -9.08
C PHE A 99 -3.61 -11.35 -10.20
N SER A 100 -4.00 -11.26 -11.46
CA SER A 100 -3.12 -11.53 -12.61
C SER A 100 -2.18 -10.36 -12.91
N LEU A 101 -2.49 -9.15 -12.44
CA LEU A 101 -1.70 -7.95 -12.67
C LEU A 101 -0.53 -7.89 -11.67
N PRO A 102 0.74 -7.93 -12.12
CA PRO A 102 1.89 -7.94 -11.22
C PRO A 102 1.95 -6.70 -10.32
N GLY A 103 1.61 -5.51 -10.85
CA GLY A 103 1.61 -4.28 -10.09
C GLY A 103 0.59 -4.27 -8.94
N TYR A 104 -0.59 -4.87 -9.17
CA TYR A 104 -1.62 -5.02 -8.14
C TYR A 104 -1.19 -6.00 -7.04
N VAL A 105 -0.64 -7.15 -7.42
CA VAL A 105 -0.10 -8.13 -6.46
C VAL A 105 0.97 -7.50 -5.58
N VAL A 106 1.92 -6.76 -6.17
CA VAL A 106 2.96 -6.05 -5.43
C VAL A 106 2.35 -5.02 -4.49
N ALA A 107 1.39 -4.22 -4.96
CA ALA A 107 0.71 -3.21 -4.14
C ALA A 107 -0.04 -3.82 -2.95
N VAL A 108 -0.71 -4.96 -3.12
CA VAL A 108 -1.43 -5.67 -2.04
C VAL A 108 -0.45 -6.27 -1.03
N VAL A 109 0.52 -7.05 -1.51
CA VAL A 109 1.45 -7.82 -0.65
C VAL A 109 2.41 -6.90 0.12
N ALA A 110 2.69 -5.70 -0.40
CA ALA A 110 3.49 -4.71 0.30
C ALA A 110 2.85 -4.23 1.62
N GLN A 111 1.51 -4.18 1.73
CA GLN A 111 0.86 -3.59 2.90
C GLN A 111 1.10 -4.38 4.20
N PRO A 112 0.93 -5.72 4.24
CA PRO A 112 1.32 -6.52 5.39
C PRO A 112 2.77 -6.29 5.83
N ALA A 113 3.70 -6.13 4.88
CA ALA A 113 5.10 -5.87 5.17
C ALA A 113 5.32 -4.47 5.77
N VAL A 114 4.65 -3.43 5.26
CA VAL A 114 4.67 -2.07 5.86
C VAL A 114 4.13 -2.09 7.29
N ILE A 115 3.00 -2.78 7.52
CA ILE A 115 2.36 -2.89 8.85
C ILE A 115 3.31 -3.61 9.82
N ALA A 116 3.81 -4.78 9.44
CA ALA A 116 4.70 -5.58 10.28
C ALA A 116 5.97 -4.81 10.67
N THR A 117 6.66 -4.23 9.68
CA THR A 117 7.90 -3.48 9.92
C THR A 117 7.67 -2.22 10.76
N SER A 118 6.57 -1.51 10.55
CA SER A 118 6.21 -0.30 11.33
C SER A 118 5.90 -0.63 12.80
N LEU A 119 5.26 -1.77 13.08
CA LEU A 119 4.88 -2.19 14.42
C LEU A 119 6.03 -2.88 15.17
N LEU A 120 6.81 -3.75 14.51
CA LEU A 120 7.91 -4.49 15.12
C LEU A 120 9.04 -3.57 15.59
N VAL A 121 9.40 -2.56 14.79
CA VAL A 121 10.36 -1.51 15.18
C VAL A 121 9.90 -0.75 16.43
N SER A 122 8.58 -0.63 16.63
CA SER A 122 8.03 0.09 17.79
C SER A 122 8.12 -0.72 19.09
N ARG A 123 8.11 -2.06 19.03
CA ARG A 123 8.23 -2.94 20.20
C ARG A 123 9.67 -3.09 20.72
N GLY A 124 10.66 -3.07 19.82
CA GLY A 124 12.09 -3.18 20.22
C GLY A 124 12.57 -2.04 21.11
N ARG A 125 12.01 -0.82 20.96
CA ARG A 125 12.36 0.33 21.81
C ARG A 125 11.80 0.25 23.24
N ILE A 126 10.65 -0.39 23.43
CA ILE A 126 10.01 -0.48 24.77
C ILE A 126 10.81 -1.40 25.67
N LYS A 127 11.30 -2.54 25.15
CA LYS A 127 12.14 -3.48 25.92
C LYS A 127 13.51 -2.91 26.31
N SER A 128 14.07 -1.99 25.52
CA SER A 128 15.39 -1.40 25.80
C SER A 128 15.37 -0.24 26.80
N ALA A 129 14.19 0.33 27.10
CA ALA A 129 14.04 1.43 28.06
C ALA A 129 13.68 0.94 29.48
N SER A 130 13.46 -0.36 29.64
CA SER A 130 13.09 -1.01 30.90
C SER A 130 14.18 -1.94 31.46
N ALA A 131 15.38 -1.89 30.89
CA ALA A 131 16.58 -2.62 31.31
C ALA A 131 17.67 -1.61 31.65
#